data_AF-A0A106QDL2-F1
#
_entry.id   AF-A0A106QDL2-F1
#
_cell.length_a   1.000
_cell.length_b   1.000
_cell.length_c   1.000
_cell.angle_alpha   90.00
_cell.angle_beta   90.00
_cell.angle_gamma   90.00
#
_symmetry.space_group_name_H-M   'P 1'
#
loop_
_entity.id
_entity.type
_entity.pdbx_description
1 polymer ?
#
loop_
_entity_poly.entity_id
_entity_poly.type
_entity_poly.pdbx_seq_one_letter_code
_entity_poly.pdbx_strand_id
1 'polypeptide(L)'
;MLKFEFDTLTDHVHHQPASVSARDLADQTPRTLAYGYTLDRYTFHVYLTKDGIHKVVYRGGQPAVLLMHKHEREGLLPAECIPDKRLYPEACDFAFCVLLKTRGVDLPFTTWNDRRVERKYHGLLREELATGLAA
;
A
#
# COMPACT_ATOMS: atom_id res chain seq x y z
N MET A 1 13.78 -27.14 26.83
CA MET A 1 13.12 -27.28 25.53
C MET A 1 13.49 -28.63 24.96
N LEU A 2 12.54 -29.54 24.88
CA LEU A 2 12.70 -30.89 24.35
C LEU A 2 12.72 -30.83 22.82
N LYS A 3 13.33 -31.83 22.18
CA LYS A 3 13.46 -31.85 20.71
C LYS A 3 12.10 -31.74 20.00
N PHE A 4 11.05 -32.35 20.55
CA PHE A 4 9.70 -32.22 19.98
C PHE A 4 9.13 -30.80 20.13
N GLU A 5 9.45 -30.06 21.19
CA GLU A 5 9.01 -28.67 21.37
C GLU A 5 9.71 -27.75 20.37
N PHE A 6 11.00 -27.99 20.12
CA PHE A 6 11.77 -27.31 19.07
C PHE A 6 11.22 -27.66 17.68
N ASP A 7 11.01 -28.95 17.39
CA ASP A 7 10.45 -29.42 16.13
C ASP A 7 9.05 -28.82 15.91
N THR A 8 8.16 -28.78 16.92
CA THR A 8 6.84 -28.12 16.84
C THR A 8 6.93 -26.61 16.61
N LEU A 9 7.95 -25.94 17.15
CA LEU A 9 8.18 -24.51 16.90
C LEU A 9 8.80 -24.24 15.51
N THR A 10 9.48 -25.22 14.92
CA THR A 10 10.17 -25.10 13.61
C THR A 10 9.43 -25.75 12.44
N ASP A 11 8.52 -26.71 12.71
CA ASP A 11 7.55 -27.22 11.76
C ASP A 11 6.76 -26.02 11.27
N HIS A 12 6.83 -25.78 9.97
CA HIS A 12 6.47 -24.52 9.34
C HIS A 12 5.05 -24.06 9.70
N VAL A 13 4.93 -23.29 10.78
CA VAL A 13 3.86 -22.32 10.89
C VAL A 13 4.23 -21.25 9.88
N HIS A 14 3.83 -21.48 8.62
CA HIS A 14 3.76 -20.45 7.60
C HIS A 14 2.79 -19.39 8.11
N HIS A 15 3.28 -18.51 8.97
CA HIS A 15 2.78 -17.15 9.05
C HIS A 15 3.17 -16.50 7.72
N GLN A 16 2.54 -16.93 6.61
CA GLN A 16 2.46 -16.02 5.48
C GLN A 16 1.85 -14.75 6.09
N PRO A 17 2.54 -13.59 6.02
CA PRO A 17 1.90 -12.35 6.43
C PRO A 17 0.63 -12.27 5.59
N ALA A 18 -0.53 -12.34 6.23
CA ALA A 18 -1.80 -12.45 5.52
C ALA A 18 -1.86 -11.33 4.47
N SER A 19 -1.92 -11.73 3.19
CA SER A 19 -1.95 -10.78 2.09
C SER A 19 -3.12 -9.82 2.25
N VAL A 20 -2.94 -8.58 1.87
CA VAL A 20 -3.98 -7.57 1.82
C VAL A 20 -4.80 -7.78 0.55
N SER A 21 -6.11 -7.84 0.70
CA SER A 21 -7.06 -7.96 -0.40
C SER A 21 -8.23 -6.99 -0.22
N ALA A 22 -8.89 -6.62 -1.31
CA ALA A 22 -10.08 -5.79 -1.31
C ALA A 22 -11.16 -6.37 -0.41
N ARG A 23 -11.28 -7.70 -0.34
CA ARG A 23 -12.27 -8.41 0.49
C ARG A 23 -12.10 -8.19 1.99
N ASP A 24 -10.92 -7.72 2.43
CA ASP A 24 -10.67 -7.36 3.82
C ASP A 24 -11.36 -6.04 4.22
N LEU A 25 -11.89 -5.28 3.24
CA LEU A 25 -12.56 -4.01 3.45
C LEU A 25 -14.09 -4.17 3.33
N ALA A 26 -14.84 -3.58 4.25
CA ALA A 26 -16.29 -3.56 4.15
C ALA A 26 -16.77 -2.66 2.99
N ASP A 27 -16.14 -1.49 2.82
CA ASP A 27 -16.42 -0.59 1.71
C ASP A 27 -15.59 -0.95 0.48
N GLN A 28 -16.28 -1.42 -0.57
CA GLN A 28 -15.71 -1.77 -1.87
C GLN A 28 -15.67 -0.61 -2.87
N THR A 29 -16.05 0.61 -2.45
CA THR A 29 -16.08 1.78 -3.32
C THR A 29 -14.67 2.17 -3.75
N PRO A 30 -14.41 2.35 -5.06
CA PRO A 30 -13.08 2.71 -5.54
C PRO A 30 -12.58 4.05 -4.97
N ARG A 31 -11.39 4.06 -4.38
CA ARG A 31 -10.79 5.22 -3.70
C ARG A 31 -9.30 5.03 -3.44
N THR A 32 -8.60 6.09 -3.08
CA THR A 32 -7.26 5.99 -2.46
C THR A 32 -7.37 5.29 -1.10
N LEU A 33 -6.47 4.33 -0.87
CA LEU A 33 -6.33 3.64 0.41
C LEU A 33 -5.13 4.16 1.22
N ALA A 34 -4.00 4.42 0.57
CA ALA A 34 -2.84 5.04 1.17
C ALA A 34 -2.11 5.93 0.15
N TYR A 35 -1.64 7.11 0.57
CA TYR A 35 -0.96 8.05 -0.30
C TYR A 35 0.22 8.71 0.42
N GLY A 36 1.35 8.79 -0.26
CA GLY A 36 2.60 9.21 0.37
C GLY A 36 3.75 9.43 -0.61
N TYR A 37 4.95 9.48 -0.04
CA TYR A 37 6.19 9.53 -0.82
C TYR A 37 7.18 8.52 -0.26
N THR A 38 8.06 8.03 -1.14
CA THR A 38 9.26 7.30 -0.75
C THR A 38 10.40 8.23 -0.35
N LEU A 39 11.50 7.70 0.18
CA LEU A 39 12.73 8.45 0.49
C LEU A 39 13.27 9.19 -0.74
N ASP A 40 13.26 8.53 -1.90
CA ASP A 40 13.61 9.08 -3.22
C ASP A 40 12.60 10.09 -3.78
N ARG A 41 11.56 10.44 -2.99
CA ARG A 41 10.47 11.35 -3.36
C ARG A 41 9.63 10.86 -4.55
N TYR A 42 9.61 9.56 -4.80
CA TYR A 42 8.63 8.97 -5.73
C TYR A 42 7.28 8.91 -5.07
N THR A 43 6.23 9.19 -5.85
CA THR A 43 4.87 9.10 -5.35
C THR A 43 4.55 7.65 -5.05
N PHE A 44 4.04 7.42 -3.84
CA PHE A 44 3.53 6.13 -3.40
C PHE A 44 2.01 6.21 -3.33
N HIS A 45 1.32 5.30 -4.01
CA HIS A 45 -0.13 5.31 -4.07
C HIS A 45 -0.67 3.87 -4.02
N VAL A 46 -1.46 3.59 -2.99
CA VAL A 46 -2.28 2.37 -2.88
C VAL A 46 -3.73 2.79 -3.04
N TYR A 47 -4.46 2.12 -3.94
CA TYR A 47 -5.83 2.48 -4.25
C TYR A 47 -6.66 1.24 -4.59
N LEU A 48 -7.95 1.32 -4.29
CA LEU A 48 -8.94 0.31 -4.62
C LEU A 48 -9.63 0.67 -5.93
N THR A 49 -9.74 -0.30 -6.83
CA THR A 49 -10.62 -0.24 -8.00
C THR A 49 -11.65 -1.37 -7.94
N LYS A 50 -12.51 -1.48 -8.97
CA LYS A 50 -13.38 -2.63 -9.15
C LYS A 50 -12.63 -3.96 -9.34
N ASP A 51 -11.37 -3.91 -9.78
CA ASP A 51 -10.56 -5.10 -10.06
C ASP A 51 -9.76 -5.59 -8.83
N GLY A 52 -9.58 -4.71 -7.84
CA GLY A 52 -8.87 -5.01 -6.60
C GLY A 52 -7.99 -3.85 -6.14
N ILE A 53 -7.10 -4.14 -5.18
CA ILE A 53 -6.12 -3.20 -4.67
C ILE A 53 -4.90 -3.16 -5.58
N HIS A 54 -4.51 -1.95 -5.97
CA HIS A 54 -3.28 -1.66 -6.69
C HIS A 54 -2.35 -0.86 -5.80
N LYS A 55 -1.06 -1.23 -5.81
CA LYS A 55 0.04 -0.41 -5.34
C LYS A 55 0.82 0.07 -6.56
N VAL A 56 1.04 1.38 -6.67
CA VAL A 56 1.97 1.96 -7.63
C VAL A 56 2.99 2.85 -6.93
N VAL A 57 4.22 2.82 -7.45
CA VAL A 57 5.25 3.83 -7.16
C VAL A 57 5.69 4.42 -8.47
N TYR A 58 5.72 5.75 -8.56
CA TYR A 58 6.02 6.44 -9.80
C TYR A 58 6.80 7.74 -9.59
N ARG A 59 7.60 8.08 -10.60
CA ARG A 59 8.24 9.39 -10.68
C ARG A 59 7.24 10.37 -11.29
N GLY A 60 6.97 11.48 -10.59
CA GLY A 60 6.16 12.57 -11.13
C GLY A 60 6.85 13.25 -12.33
N GLY A 61 6.08 13.95 -13.14
CA GLY A 61 6.56 14.59 -14.36
C GLY A 61 5.50 14.60 -15.46
N GLN A 62 5.90 15.00 -16.66
CA GLN A 62 5.10 14.93 -17.88
C GLN A 62 5.97 14.27 -18.97
N PRO A 63 5.89 12.94 -19.16
CA PRO A 63 4.96 12.02 -18.51
C PRO A 63 5.39 11.61 -17.09
N ALA A 64 4.44 11.19 -16.27
CA ALA A 64 4.72 10.47 -15.04
C ALA A 64 5.09 9.01 -15.39
N VAL A 65 6.18 8.51 -14.80
CA VAL A 65 6.78 7.22 -15.18
C VAL A 65 6.57 6.20 -14.06
N LEU A 66 5.95 5.07 -14.40
CA LEU A 66 5.76 3.95 -13.48
C LEU A 66 7.11 3.31 -13.14
N LEU A 67 7.39 3.16 -11.85
CA LEU A 67 8.60 2.50 -11.36
C LEU A 67 8.30 1.11 -10.79
N MET A 68 7.15 0.96 -10.15
CA MET A 68 6.69 -0.31 -9.58
C MET A 68 5.18 -0.36 -9.59
N HIS A 69 4.62 -1.53 -9.91
CA HIS A 69 3.22 -1.84 -9.75
C HIS A 69 3.10 -3.23 -9.12
N LYS A 70 2.15 -3.40 -8.20
CA LYS A 70 1.75 -4.69 -7.67
C LYS A 70 0.23 -4.68 -7.44
N HIS A 71 -0.44 -5.74 -7.86
CA HIS A 71 -1.85 -5.98 -7.61
C HIS A 71 -2.05 -6.98 -6.47
N GLU A 72 -3.18 -6.92 -5.75
CA GLU A 72 -3.48 -7.84 -4.64
C GLU A 72 -3.42 -9.32 -5.03
N ARG A 73 -3.78 -9.65 -6.28
CA ARG A 73 -3.74 -11.04 -6.81
C ARG A 73 -2.33 -11.61 -6.87
N GLU A 74 -1.31 -10.76 -6.80
CA GLU A 74 0.11 -11.13 -6.76
C GLU A 74 0.62 -11.30 -5.31
N GLY A 75 -0.28 -11.32 -4.32
CA GLY A 75 0.09 -11.46 -2.91
C GLY A 75 0.68 -10.18 -2.34
N LEU A 76 -0.11 -9.10 -2.29
CA LEU A 76 0.29 -7.82 -1.71
C LEU A 76 0.39 -7.94 -0.18
N LEU A 77 1.58 -7.76 0.38
CA LEU A 77 1.81 -7.87 1.82
C LEU A 77 1.45 -6.55 2.53
N PRO A 78 1.00 -6.58 3.81
CA PRO A 78 0.69 -5.37 4.57
C PRO A 78 1.86 -4.35 4.61
N ALA A 79 3.09 -4.83 4.79
CA ALA A 79 4.28 -3.98 4.81
C ALA A 79 4.60 -3.34 3.45
N GLU A 80 4.10 -3.89 2.35
CA GLU A 80 4.27 -3.29 1.03
C GLU A 80 3.28 -2.14 0.78
N CYS A 81 2.24 -2.00 1.62
CA CYS A 81 1.21 -0.98 1.54
C CYS A 81 1.59 0.34 2.24
N ILE A 82 2.83 0.45 2.73
CA ILE A 82 3.39 1.68 3.29
C ILE A 82 4.67 2.09 2.52
N PRO A 83 4.94 3.39 2.36
CA PRO A 83 6.22 3.87 1.87
C PRO A 83 7.28 3.87 2.98
N ASP A 84 8.55 3.91 2.58
CA ASP A 84 9.73 4.00 3.46
C ASP A 84 9.97 5.40 4.05
N LYS A 85 9.22 6.43 3.60
CA LYS A 85 9.35 7.80 4.11
C LYS A 85 8.12 8.29 4.87
N ARG A 86 6.99 8.50 4.16
CA ARG A 86 5.79 9.05 4.83
C ARG A 86 4.48 8.81 4.11
N LEU A 87 3.42 8.69 4.90
CA LEU A 87 2.02 8.77 4.50
C LEU A 87 1.42 10.14 4.84
N TYR A 88 0.51 10.62 4.00
CA TYR A 88 -0.32 11.80 4.27
C TYR A 88 -1.62 11.34 4.94
N PRO A 89 -1.80 11.54 6.25
CA PRO A 89 -2.93 10.97 6.98
C PRO A 89 -4.29 11.42 6.41
N GLU A 90 -4.37 12.65 5.92
CA GLU A 90 -5.57 13.25 5.31
C GLU A 90 -5.88 12.74 3.89
N ALA A 91 -5.01 11.87 3.34
CA ALA A 91 -5.17 11.21 2.04
C ALA A 91 -5.12 9.69 2.15
N CYS A 92 -5.34 9.13 3.36
CA CYS A 92 -5.37 7.71 3.62
C CYS A 92 -6.76 7.28 4.09
N ASP A 93 -7.17 6.07 3.71
CA ASP A 93 -8.45 5.49 4.12
C ASP A 93 -8.35 4.93 5.54
N PHE A 94 -9.31 5.31 6.40
CA PHE A 94 -9.30 4.92 7.80
C PHE A 94 -9.40 3.39 7.98
N ALA A 95 -10.34 2.74 7.29
CA ALA A 95 -10.55 1.29 7.43
C ALA A 95 -9.32 0.50 6.97
N PHE A 96 -8.69 0.92 5.88
CA PHE A 96 -7.44 0.35 5.41
C PHE A 96 -6.29 0.57 6.40
N CYS A 97 -6.17 1.76 6.97
CA CYS A 97 -5.15 2.02 8.00
C CYS A 97 -5.35 1.14 9.24
N VAL A 98 -6.59 0.96 9.70
CA VAL A 98 -6.92 0.02 10.79
C VAL A 98 -6.49 -1.40 10.43
N LEU A 99 -6.81 -1.87 9.23
CA LEU A 99 -6.40 -3.19 8.71
C LEU A 99 -4.87 -3.37 8.74
N LEU A 100 -4.11 -2.36 8.33
CA LEU A 100 -2.64 -2.44 8.36
C LEU A 100 -2.12 -2.47 9.80
N LYS A 101 -2.65 -1.64 10.70
CA LYS A 101 -2.24 -1.63 12.13
C LYS A 101 -2.57 -2.94 12.84
N THR A 102 -3.74 -3.56 12.58
CA THR A 102 -4.09 -4.86 13.16
C THR A 102 -3.19 -5.98 12.65
N ARG A 103 -2.54 -5.80 11.49
CA ARG A 103 -1.51 -6.69 10.95
C ARG A 103 -0.08 -6.32 11.37
N GLY A 104 0.07 -5.46 12.37
CA GLY A 104 1.37 -5.12 12.96
C GLY A 104 2.23 -4.15 12.13
N VAL A 105 1.63 -3.45 11.16
CA VAL A 105 2.34 -2.46 10.34
C VAL A 105 2.36 -1.10 11.04
N ASP A 106 3.55 -0.50 11.16
CA ASP A 106 3.69 0.88 11.58
C ASP A 106 3.38 1.84 10.43
N LEU A 107 2.67 2.93 10.72
CA LEU A 107 2.20 3.88 9.70
C LEU A 107 2.99 5.19 9.82
N PRO A 108 3.93 5.48 8.89
CA PRO A 108 4.80 6.65 8.98
C PRO A 108 4.05 7.93 8.58
N PHE A 109 3.03 8.33 9.33
CA PHE A 109 2.27 9.53 9.03
C PHE A 109 3.10 10.80 9.22
N THR A 110 2.95 11.74 8.29
CA THR A 110 3.39 13.13 8.49
C THR A 110 2.36 13.92 9.29
N THR A 111 2.69 15.16 9.64
CA THR A 111 1.74 16.12 10.23
C THR A 111 0.49 16.30 9.35
N TRP A 112 -0.67 16.29 9.99
CA TRP A 112 -1.98 16.57 9.39
C TRP A 112 -2.01 17.93 8.69
N ASN A 113 -2.76 18.04 7.59
CA ASN A 113 -2.93 19.27 6.82
C ASN A 113 -4.41 19.52 6.46
N ASP A 114 -5.06 20.42 7.20
CA ASP A 114 -6.48 20.79 6.97
C ASP A 114 -6.76 21.43 5.62
N ARG A 115 -5.71 21.85 4.89
CA ARG A 115 -5.84 22.48 3.57
C ARG A 115 -5.76 21.49 2.42
N ARG A 116 -5.58 20.18 2.67
CA ARG A 116 -5.59 19.21 1.57
C ARG A 116 -7.01 19.12 0.98
N VAL A 117 -7.09 19.22 -0.34
CA VAL A 117 -8.33 18.98 -1.09
C VAL A 117 -8.65 17.49 -1.09
N GLU A 118 -9.87 17.15 -0.66
CA GLU A 118 -10.42 15.81 -0.73
C GLU A 118 -10.59 15.37 -2.18
N ARG A 119 -10.21 14.12 -2.47
CA ARG A 119 -10.32 13.54 -3.80
C ARG A 119 -10.65 12.06 -3.67
N LYS A 120 -11.40 11.53 -4.64
CA LYS A 120 -11.59 10.08 -4.78
C LYS A 120 -10.24 9.35 -4.91
N TYR A 121 -9.37 9.89 -5.77
CA TYR A 121 -7.99 9.43 -5.90
C TYR A 121 -7.02 10.60 -5.71
N HIS A 122 -6.06 10.46 -4.79
CA HIS A 122 -5.06 11.48 -4.49
C HIS A 122 -3.82 11.40 -5.40
N GLY A 123 -3.58 10.25 -6.04
CA GLY A 123 -2.51 10.02 -7.01
C GLY A 123 -3.03 9.50 -8.35
N LEU A 124 -2.11 9.31 -9.29
CA LEU A 124 -2.38 8.69 -10.58
C LEU A 124 -2.63 7.18 -10.41
N LEU A 125 -3.48 6.65 -11.27
CA LEU A 125 -3.75 5.22 -11.42
C LEU A 125 -2.75 4.59 -12.39
N ARG A 126 -2.63 3.27 -12.33
CA ARG A 126 -1.71 2.46 -13.14
C ARG A 126 -1.86 2.74 -14.64
N GLU A 127 -3.07 2.90 -15.13
CA GLU A 127 -3.39 3.17 -16.54
C GLU A 127 -3.00 4.57 -17.01
N GLU A 128 -2.80 5.53 -16.09
CA GLU A 128 -2.39 6.90 -16.39
C GLU A 128 -0.86 7.06 -16.43
N LEU A 129 -0.12 6.02 -16.08
CA LEU A 129 1.34 6.05 -15.95
C LEU A 129 2.02 5.46 -17.18
N ALA A 130 3.01 6.19 -17.70
CA ALA A 130 3.83 5.71 -18.81
C ALA A 130 4.69 4.51 -18.36
N THR A 131 4.72 3.49 -19.21
CA THR A 131 5.58 2.31 -19.04
C THR A 131 6.79 2.45 -19.97
N GLY A 132 7.93 2.83 -19.43
CA GLY A 132 9.17 2.94 -20.20
C GLY A 132 10.34 3.25 -19.28
N LEU A 133 11.48 2.59 -19.51
CA LEU A 133 12.75 2.94 -18.90
C LEU A 133 12.99 4.44 -19.13
N ALA A 134 13.12 5.20 -18.04
CA ALA A 134 13.72 6.53 -18.16
C ALA A 134 15.10 6.32 -18.82
N ALA A 135 15.30 6.96 -19.97
CA ALA A 135 16.59 7.02 -20.65
C ALA A 135 17.69 7.56 -19.71
#